data_AF-A0A532TPI5-F1
#
_entry.id   AF-A0A532TPI5-F1
#
_cell.length_a   1.000
_cell.length_b   1.000
_cell.length_c   1.000
_cell.angle_alpha   90.00
_cell.angle_beta   90.00
_cell.angle_gamma   90.00
#
_symmetry.space_group_name_H-M   'P 1'
#
loop_
_entity.id
_entity.type
_entity.pdbx_description
1 polymer ?
#
loop_
_entity_poly.entity_id
_entity_poly.type
_entity_poly.pdbx_seq_one_letter_code
_entity_poly.pdbx_strand_id
1 'polypeptide(L)'
;MEEREKATLARIFSFDVKFTGTRKTLFYRRFFGYSSSTKRELKDGSTKTYTHVAQGLLGRIPHVKLGKSVIAVPKAAAGHLEAFFSDPRWQPLELHSFDAILPAEVKARAMEETLASLAIGRERVGLAAEIEELSAALRQGELAPELAERARHVLRAAEELIAIDWTDEQEFSHKLEPHLAQLRAKVLLQ
;
A
#
# COMPACT_ATOMS: atom_id res chain seq x y z
N MET A 1 12.65 -24.59 -7.03
CA MET A 1 13.54 -23.44 -7.31
C MET A 1 12.78 -22.38 -8.11
N GLU A 2 12.06 -22.78 -9.16
CA GLU A 2 11.21 -21.89 -10.00
C GLU A 2 10.14 -21.08 -9.24
N GLU A 3 9.45 -21.65 -8.25
CA GLU A 3 8.45 -20.89 -7.46
C GLU A 3 9.09 -19.84 -6.54
N ARG A 4 10.32 -20.10 -6.06
CA ARG A 4 11.05 -19.19 -5.18
C ARG A 4 11.60 -17.98 -5.93
N GLU A 5 12.10 -18.19 -7.16
CA GLU A 5 12.49 -17.08 -8.04
C GLU A 5 11.28 -16.26 -8.46
N LYS A 6 10.12 -16.88 -8.73
CA LYS A 6 8.89 -16.14 -9.07
C LYS A 6 8.40 -15.23 -7.95
N ALA A 7 8.60 -15.60 -6.69
CA ALA A 7 8.19 -14.79 -5.54
C ALA A 7 9.06 -13.53 -5.34
N THR A 8 10.33 -13.59 -5.73
CA THR A 8 11.29 -12.48 -5.54
C THR A 8 11.43 -11.57 -6.75
N LEU A 9 10.85 -11.96 -7.90
CA LEU A 9 10.88 -11.17 -9.13
C LEU A 9 9.99 -9.93 -9.04
N ALA A 10 10.55 -8.81 -9.49
CA ALA A 10 9.81 -7.60 -9.73
C ALA A 10 9.31 -7.57 -11.19
N ARG A 11 8.07 -7.13 -11.38
CA ARG A 11 7.60 -6.69 -12.69
C ARG A 11 7.88 -5.20 -12.84
N ILE A 12 8.66 -4.84 -13.86
CA ILE A 12 8.92 -3.45 -14.23
C ILE A 12 7.88 -3.01 -15.26
N PHE A 13 7.27 -1.85 -15.02
CA PHE A 13 6.42 -1.15 -15.98
C PHE A 13 7.08 0.16 -16.38
N SER A 14 7.27 0.36 -17.68
CA SER A 14 7.67 1.63 -18.29
C SER A 14 6.52 2.10 -19.17
N PHE A 15 6.02 3.31 -18.94
CA PHE A 15 4.88 3.82 -19.69
C PHE A 15 5.05 5.26 -20.13
N ASP A 16 4.45 5.62 -21.26
CA ASP A 16 4.35 7.00 -21.73
C ASP A 16 2.92 7.35 -22.13
N VAL A 17 2.38 8.37 -21.48
CA VAL A 17 1.02 8.86 -21.67
C VAL A 17 1.00 9.87 -22.82
N LYS A 18 0.27 9.55 -23.90
CA LYS A 18 0.20 10.42 -25.09
C LYS A 18 -0.93 11.46 -25.01
N PHE A 19 -1.77 11.39 -23.98
CA PHE A 19 -2.87 12.33 -23.72
C PHE A 19 -2.46 13.46 -22.76
N THR A 20 -3.16 14.59 -22.81
CA THR A 20 -2.80 15.84 -22.10
C THR A 20 -3.93 16.38 -21.20
N GLY A 21 -3.68 17.51 -20.56
CA GLY A 21 -4.68 18.26 -19.78
C GLY A 21 -5.28 17.48 -18.61
N THR A 22 -6.57 17.67 -18.37
CA THR A 22 -7.32 17.04 -17.26
C THR A 22 -7.20 15.53 -17.24
N ARG A 23 -7.15 14.89 -18.42
CA ARG A 23 -7.03 13.43 -18.53
C ARG A 23 -5.68 12.93 -18.00
N LYS A 24 -4.60 13.62 -18.32
CA LYS A 24 -3.24 13.34 -17.78
C LYS A 24 -3.20 13.51 -16.27
N THR A 25 -3.79 14.59 -15.76
CA THR A 25 -3.91 14.83 -14.32
C THR A 25 -4.70 13.72 -13.62
N LEU A 26 -5.85 13.32 -14.17
CA LEU A 26 -6.68 12.25 -13.61
C LEU A 26 -5.95 10.91 -13.58
N PHE A 27 -5.23 10.56 -14.65
CA PHE A 27 -4.40 9.37 -14.71
C PHE A 27 -3.40 9.34 -13.54
N TYR A 28 -2.57 10.38 -13.39
CA TYR A 28 -1.56 10.39 -12.33
C TYR A 28 -2.17 10.45 -10.93
N ARG A 29 -3.29 11.16 -10.73
CA ARG A 29 -4.00 11.16 -9.44
C ARG A 29 -4.57 9.80 -9.09
N ARG A 30 -5.09 9.05 -10.06
CA ARG A 30 -5.58 7.68 -9.84
C ARG A 30 -4.43 6.69 -9.61
N PHE A 31 -3.31 6.91 -10.29
CA PHE A 31 -2.16 6.02 -10.23
C PHE A 31 -1.30 6.22 -8.98
N PHE A 32 -0.79 7.43 -8.76
CA PHE A 32 0.07 7.79 -7.62
C PHE A 32 -0.71 8.28 -6.39
N GLY A 33 -1.94 8.74 -6.56
CA GLY A 33 -2.68 9.45 -5.53
C GLY A 33 -2.46 10.95 -5.63
N TYR A 34 -3.01 11.68 -4.66
CA TYR A 34 -2.78 13.12 -4.53
C TYR A 34 -2.95 13.59 -3.09
N SER A 35 -2.24 14.64 -2.72
CA SER A 35 -2.50 15.43 -1.53
C SER A 35 -3.01 16.81 -1.95
N SER A 36 -3.96 17.34 -1.20
CA SER A 36 -4.50 18.69 -1.37
C SER A 36 -4.61 19.34 -0.01
N SER A 37 -3.97 20.50 0.17
CA SER A 37 -4.04 21.25 1.42
C SER A 37 -4.93 22.48 1.24
N THR A 38 -5.90 22.63 2.13
CA THR A 38 -6.80 23.79 2.20
C THR A 38 -6.56 24.52 3.50
N LYS A 39 -6.21 25.81 3.42
CA LYS A 39 -6.07 26.68 4.60
C LYS A 39 -7.45 27.23 4.94
N ARG A 40 -7.84 27.16 6.21
CA ARG A 40 -9.06 27.79 6.73
C ARG A 40 -8.68 28.67 7.91
N GLU A 41 -9.06 29.94 7.83
CA GLU A 41 -9.00 30.82 8.99
C GLU A 41 -10.08 30.41 10.00
N LEU A 42 -9.65 30.27 11.25
CA LEU A 42 -10.48 30.02 12.40
C LEU A 42 -10.98 31.35 12.96
N LYS A 43 -12.03 31.27 13.78
CA LYS A 43 -12.69 32.46 14.35
C LYS A 43 -11.78 33.29 15.26
N ASP A 44 -10.67 32.72 15.72
CA ASP A 44 -9.64 33.36 16.54
C ASP A 44 -8.53 34.03 15.72
N GLY A 45 -8.65 34.05 14.38
CA GLY A 45 -7.64 34.60 13.47
C GLY A 45 -6.48 33.66 13.17
N SER A 46 -6.45 32.45 13.74
CA SER A 46 -5.43 31.45 13.42
C SER A 46 -5.77 30.70 12.11
N THR A 47 -4.75 30.29 11.35
CA THR A 47 -4.96 29.51 10.11
C THR A 47 -4.72 28.03 10.37
N LYS A 48 -5.76 27.20 10.19
CA LYS A 48 -5.63 25.74 10.22
C LYS A 48 -5.50 25.19 8.80
N THR A 49 -4.43 24.45 8.54
CA THR A 49 -4.24 23.76 7.25
C THR A 49 -4.84 22.36 7.33
N TYR A 50 -5.81 22.08 6.47
CA TYR A 50 -6.43 20.77 6.30
C TYR A 50 -5.82 20.10 5.08
N THR A 51 -5.05 19.03 5.28
CA THR A 51 -4.47 18.24 4.18
C THR A 51 -5.32 17.00 3.92
N HIS A 52 -5.95 16.93 2.76
CA HIS A 52 -6.62 15.75 2.25
C HIS A 52 -5.66 14.93 1.39
N VAL A 53 -5.31 13.73 1.85
CA VAL A 53 -4.53 12.75 1.08
C VAL A 53 -5.46 11.67 0.54
N ALA A 54 -5.46 11.47 -0.77
CA ALA A 54 -6.13 10.34 -1.42
C ALA A 54 -5.06 9.39 -1.96
N GLN A 55 -5.09 8.14 -1.50
CA GLN A 55 -4.22 7.10 -2.03
C GLN A 55 -4.63 6.73 -3.47
N GLY A 56 -3.64 6.67 -4.36
CA GLY A 56 -3.80 6.06 -5.68
C GLY A 56 -3.59 4.55 -5.63
N LEU A 57 -3.62 3.92 -6.81
CA LEU A 57 -3.37 2.49 -6.96
C LEU A 57 -2.03 2.06 -6.31
N LEU A 58 -0.97 2.81 -6.56
CA LEU A 58 0.36 2.49 -6.03
C LEU A 58 0.48 2.69 -4.51
N GLY A 59 -0.42 3.47 -3.89
CA GLY A 59 -0.44 3.64 -2.44
C GLY A 59 -0.86 2.38 -1.66
N ARG A 60 -1.26 1.32 -2.37
CA ARG A 60 -1.69 0.04 -1.80
C ARG A 60 -0.81 -1.14 -2.19
N ILE A 61 0.20 -0.88 -3.03
CA ILE A 61 1.04 -1.91 -3.63
C ILE A 61 2.49 -1.52 -3.33
N PRO A 62 3.30 -2.43 -2.76
CA PRO A 62 4.74 -2.26 -2.67
C PRO A 62 5.31 -1.92 -4.05
N HIS A 63 6.02 -0.80 -4.13
CA HIS A 63 6.56 -0.37 -5.40
C HIS A 63 7.86 0.39 -5.24
N VAL A 64 8.68 0.33 -6.27
CA VAL A 64 9.93 1.07 -6.36
C VAL A 64 9.82 2.01 -7.55
N LYS A 65 10.05 3.30 -7.30
CA LYS A 65 10.10 4.30 -8.37
C LYS A 65 11.49 4.34 -8.97
N LEU A 66 11.65 3.80 -10.18
CA LEU A 66 12.91 3.79 -10.94
C LEU A 66 13.08 5.03 -11.82
N GLY A 67 11.98 5.74 -12.10
CA GLY A 67 11.97 6.99 -12.87
C GLY A 67 10.63 7.70 -12.78
N LYS A 68 10.40 8.69 -13.65
CA LYS A 68 9.11 9.42 -13.68
C LYS A 68 7.95 8.53 -14.09
N SER A 69 8.19 7.58 -14.99
CA SER A 69 7.19 6.66 -15.53
C SER A 69 7.75 5.24 -15.68
N VAL A 70 8.73 4.92 -14.82
CA VAL A 70 9.28 3.57 -14.68
C VAL A 70 9.14 3.18 -13.23
N ILE A 71 8.43 2.08 -12.99
CA ILE A 71 8.18 1.56 -11.66
C ILE A 71 8.40 0.06 -11.65
N ALA A 72 8.74 -0.48 -10.48
CA ALA A 72 8.78 -1.91 -10.25
C ALA A 72 7.80 -2.27 -9.15
N VAL A 73 7.12 -3.41 -9.28
CA VAL A 73 6.16 -3.95 -8.30
C VAL A 73 6.35 -5.46 -8.11
N PRO A 74 5.89 -6.05 -6.99
CA PRO A 74 5.84 -7.49 -6.82
C PRO A 74 5.13 -8.12 -8.01
N LYS A 75 5.67 -9.23 -8.53
CA LYS A 75 5.02 -9.95 -9.63
C LYS A 75 3.58 -10.35 -9.27
N ALA A 76 3.32 -10.70 -8.01
CA ALA A 76 1.99 -10.98 -7.48
C ALA A 76 1.01 -9.80 -7.65
N ALA A 77 1.49 -8.56 -7.61
CA ALA A 77 0.68 -7.36 -7.75
C ALA A 77 0.61 -6.84 -9.21
N ALA A 78 1.34 -7.43 -10.15
CA ALA A 78 1.42 -6.96 -11.54
C ALA A 78 0.05 -6.90 -12.21
N GLY A 79 -0.84 -7.86 -11.94
CA GLY A 79 -2.18 -7.91 -12.51
C GLY A 79 -3.04 -6.67 -12.19
N HIS A 80 -2.84 -6.03 -11.03
CA HIS A 80 -3.55 -4.79 -10.69
C HIS A 80 -3.13 -3.62 -11.60
N LEU A 81 -1.84 -3.56 -11.94
CA LEU A 81 -1.30 -2.52 -12.82
C LEU A 81 -1.66 -2.79 -14.28
N GLU A 82 -1.56 -4.04 -14.72
CA GLU A 82 -1.97 -4.47 -16.06
C GLU A 82 -3.45 -4.12 -16.31
N ALA A 83 -4.34 -4.46 -15.37
CA ALA A 83 -5.74 -4.08 -15.44
C ALA A 83 -5.92 -2.56 -15.50
N PHE A 84 -5.19 -1.80 -14.67
CA PHE A 84 -5.24 -0.34 -14.70
C PHE A 84 -4.83 0.22 -16.06
N PHE A 85 -3.72 -0.21 -16.65
CA PHE A 85 -3.22 0.30 -17.93
C PHE A 85 -4.06 -0.15 -19.14
N SER A 86 -4.70 -1.32 -19.06
CA SER A 86 -5.58 -1.85 -20.11
C SER A 86 -6.89 -1.06 -20.27
N ASP A 87 -7.23 -0.23 -19.29
CA ASP A 87 -8.47 0.54 -19.30
C ASP A 87 -8.51 1.48 -20.54
N PRO A 88 -9.53 1.36 -21.42
CA PRO A 88 -9.63 2.15 -22.64
C PRO A 88 -9.58 3.66 -22.39
N ARG A 89 -9.99 4.11 -21.19
CA ARG A 89 -9.94 5.53 -20.82
C ARG A 89 -8.51 6.07 -20.70
N TRP A 90 -7.48 5.24 -20.77
CA TRP A 90 -6.08 5.65 -20.79
C TRP A 90 -5.41 5.52 -22.17
N GLN A 91 -6.14 5.18 -23.24
CA GLN A 91 -5.57 5.08 -24.58
C GLN A 91 -5.59 6.42 -25.35
N PRO A 92 -4.54 6.79 -26.11
CA PRO A 92 -3.34 6.01 -26.39
C PRO A 92 -2.29 6.10 -25.26
N LEU A 93 -1.74 4.94 -24.89
CA LEU A 93 -0.66 4.75 -23.93
C LEU A 93 0.40 3.83 -24.54
N GLU A 94 1.66 4.21 -24.46
CA GLU A 94 2.76 3.29 -24.73
C GLU A 94 3.15 2.59 -23.43
N LEU A 95 3.16 1.25 -23.43
CA LEU A 95 3.44 0.45 -22.25
C LEU A 95 4.43 -0.66 -22.60
N HIS A 96 5.53 -0.72 -21.85
CA HIS A 96 6.51 -1.78 -21.86
C HIS A 96 6.54 -2.45 -20.49
N SER A 97 6.64 -3.77 -20.46
CA SER A 97 6.79 -4.51 -19.20
C SER A 97 7.76 -5.68 -19.33
N PHE A 98 8.56 -5.90 -18.29
CA PHE A 98 9.54 -6.98 -18.24
C PHE A 98 9.84 -7.36 -16.79
N ASP A 99 10.42 -8.55 -16.58
CA ASP A 99 10.78 -9.03 -15.26
C ASP A 99 12.23 -8.65 -14.94
N ALA A 100 12.50 -8.32 -13.67
CA ALA A 100 13.84 -8.01 -13.19
C ALA A 100 14.02 -8.45 -11.73
N ILE A 101 15.28 -8.64 -11.34
CA ILE A 101 15.67 -8.86 -9.95
C ILE A 101 16.12 -7.51 -9.38
N LEU A 102 15.58 -7.15 -8.22
CA LEU A 102 15.97 -5.96 -7.48
C LEU A 102 16.81 -6.34 -6.25
N PRO A 103 17.70 -5.44 -5.78
CA PRO A 103 18.43 -5.65 -4.54
C PRO A 103 17.49 -5.85 -3.35
N ALA A 104 17.86 -6.77 -2.43
CA ALA A 104 17.07 -7.12 -1.24
C ALA A 104 16.63 -5.88 -0.43
N GLU A 105 17.58 -4.97 -0.17
CA GLU A 105 17.34 -3.74 0.59
C GLU A 105 16.27 -2.84 -0.05
N VAL A 106 16.24 -2.77 -1.38
CA VAL A 106 15.29 -1.95 -2.13
C VAL A 106 13.88 -2.54 -2.01
N LYS A 107 13.76 -3.86 -2.05
CA LYS A 107 12.48 -4.57 -1.89
C LYS A 107 11.94 -4.42 -0.47
N ALA A 108 12.80 -4.60 0.54
CA ALA A 108 12.46 -4.44 1.96
C ALA A 108 11.97 -3.01 2.24
N ARG A 109 12.70 -1.99 1.79
CA ARG A 109 12.30 -0.58 1.95
C ARG A 109 10.93 -0.31 1.33
N ALA A 110 10.66 -0.84 0.14
CA ALA A 110 9.37 -0.65 -0.52
C ALA A 110 8.20 -1.28 0.26
N MET A 111 8.41 -2.43 0.92
CA MET A 111 7.41 -3.03 1.80
C MET A 111 7.15 -2.14 3.03
N GLU A 112 8.21 -1.68 3.68
CA GLU A 112 8.13 -0.82 4.87
C GLU A 112 7.45 0.52 4.59
N GLU A 113 7.82 1.18 3.49
CA GLU A 113 7.18 2.43 3.03
C GLU A 113 5.68 2.21 2.74
N THR A 114 5.32 1.05 2.18
CA THR A 114 3.92 0.72 1.92
C THR A 114 3.15 0.52 3.22
N LEU A 115 3.68 -0.25 4.16
CA LEU A 115 3.07 -0.45 5.48
C LEU A 115 2.86 0.88 6.22
N ALA A 116 3.86 1.77 6.19
CA ALA A 116 3.81 3.08 6.84
C ALA A 116 2.78 4.04 6.19
N SER A 117 2.57 3.92 4.88
CA SER A 117 1.66 4.78 4.13
C SER A 117 0.23 4.27 4.05
N LEU A 118 0.01 2.97 4.32
CA LEU A 118 -1.30 2.34 4.19
C LEU A 118 -2.24 2.85 5.29
N ALA A 119 -3.38 3.40 4.89
CA ALA A 119 -4.43 3.83 5.81
C ALA A 119 -5.65 2.92 5.69
N ILE A 120 -6.22 2.54 6.83
CA ILE A 120 -7.37 1.64 6.94
C ILE A 120 -8.55 2.31 7.64
N GLY A 121 -9.75 1.74 7.41
CA GLY A 121 -10.98 2.22 8.02
C GLY A 121 -11.49 3.57 7.48
N ARG A 122 -12.64 4.02 8.00
CA ARG A 122 -13.25 5.31 7.62
C ARG A 122 -12.43 6.50 8.10
N GLU A 123 -11.75 6.34 9.23
CA GLU A 123 -10.94 7.37 9.88
C GLU A 123 -9.54 7.49 9.29
N ARG A 124 -9.18 6.61 8.34
CA ARG A 124 -7.87 6.57 7.67
C ARG A 124 -6.71 6.50 8.67
N VAL A 125 -6.83 5.60 9.64
CA VAL A 125 -5.75 5.32 10.59
C VAL A 125 -4.64 4.55 9.87
N GLY A 126 -3.37 4.87 10.14
CA GLY A 126 -2.24 4.16 9.56
C GLY A 126 -2.23 2.70 10.03
N LEU A 127 -2.06 1.74 9.11
CA LEU A 127 -2.08 0.31 9.43
C LEU A 127 -1.04 -0.04 10.49
N ALA A 128 0.18 0.48 10.37
CA ALA A 128 1.25 0.26 11.34
C ALA A 128 0.87 0.73 12.75
N ALA A 129 0.35 1.96 12.86
CA ALA A 129 -0.07 2.53 14.14
C ALA A 129 -1.24 1.75 14.76
N GLU A 130 -2.18 1.31 13.94
CA GLU A 130 -3.32 0.52 14.40
C GLU A 130 -2.87 -0.87 14.91
N ILE A 131 -1.91 -1.52 14.23
CA ILE A 131 -1.31 -2.78 14.70
C ILE A 131 -0.66 -2.58 16.06
N GLU A 132 0.09 -1.49 16.25
CA GLU A 132 0.73 -1.16 17.53
C GLU A 132 -0.30 -0.89 18.64
N GLU A 133 -1.33 -0.09 18.36
CA GLU A 133 -2.39 0.22 19.33
C GLU A 133 -3.13 -1.04 19.79
N LEU A 134 -3.57 -1.87 18.85
CA LEU A 134 -4.29 -3.10 19.16
C LEU A 134 -3.38 -4.12 19.88
N SER A 135 -2.11 -4.19 19.49
CA SER A 135 -1.12 -5.04 20.17
C SER A 135 -0.89 -4.57 21.62
N ALA A 136 -0.85 -3.26 21.86
CA ALA A 136 -0.70 -2.69 23.19
C ALA A 136 -1.95 -2.92 24.05
N ALA A 137 -3.13 -2.74 23.50
CA ALA A 137 -4.41 -3.03 24.17
C ALA A 137 -4.50 -4.51 24.57
N LEU A 138 -4.08 -5.41 23.68
CA LEU A 138 -4.07 -6.87 23.94
C LEU A 138 -3.11 -7.27 25.07
N ARG A 139 -2.00 -6.53 25.26
CA ARG A 139 -1.11 -6.74 26.43
C ARG A 139 -1.77 -6.32 27.75
N GLN A 140 -2.75 -5.42 27.70
CA GLN A 140 -3.43 -4.90 28.89
C GLN A 140 -4.67 -5.73 29.29
N GLY A 141 -5.14 -6.65 28.45
CA GLY A 141 -6.27 -7.53 28.79
C GLY A 141 -7.10 -7.96 27.57
N GLU A 142 -8.40 -8.16 27.77
CA GLU A 142 -9.33 -8.53 26.70
C GLU A 142 -9.65 -7.35 25.77
N LEU A 143 -9.73 -7.65 24.47
CA LEU A 143 -10.19 -6.71 23.45
C LEU A 143 -11.70 -6.53 23.59
N ALA A 144 -12.16 -5.29 23.79
CA ALA A 144 -13.57 -4.97 23.71
C ALA A 144 -14.13 -5.30 22.31
N PRO A 145 -15.44 -5.59 22.16
CA PRO A 145 -16.04 -5.95 20.87
C PRO A 145 -15.78 -4.95 19.74
N GLU A 146 -15.73 -3.65 20.07
CA GLU A 146 -15.39 -2.59 19.10
C GLU A 146 -13.94 -2.71 18.57
N LEU A 147 -13.02 -3.19 19.41
CA LEU A 147 -11.64 -3.43 19.03
C LEU A 147 -11.48 -4.73 18.22
N ALA A 148 -12.35 -5.71 18.41
CA ALA A 148 -12.36 -6.93 17.60
C ALA A 148 -12.69 -6.65 16.12
N GLU A 149 -13.67 -5.78 15.84
CA GLU A 149 -13.95 -5.36 14.45
C GLU A 149 -12.79 -4.58 13.82
N ARG A 150 -12.15 -3.69 14.58
CA ARG A 150 -10.92 -2.99 14.15
C ARG A 150 -9.81 -4.00 13.83
N ALA A 151 -9.60 -4.98 14.71
CA ALA A 151 -8.62 -6.04 14.51
C ALA A 151 -8.89 -6.88 13.26
N ARG A 152 -10.16 -7.23 12.95
CA ARG A 152 -10.51 -7.94 11.71
C ARG A 152 -10.13 -7.14 10.46
N HIS A 153 -10.36 -5.83 10.47
CA HIS A 153 -9.97 -4.96 9.36
C HIS A 153 -8.45 -4.88 9.20
N VAL A 154 -7.71 -4.75 10.31
CA VAL A 154 -6.25 -4.77 10.33
C VAL A 154 -5.71 -6.08 9.75
N LEU A 155 -6.21 -7.21 10.23
CA LEU A 155 -5.78 -8.53 9.81
C LEU A 155 -5.97 -8.71 8.30
N ARG A 156 -7.14 -8.33 7.76
CA ARG A 156 -7.38 -8.40 6.31
C ARG A 156 -6.39 -7.55 5.52
N ALA A 157 -6.17 -6.30 5.92
CA ALA A 157 -5.26 -5.42 5.20
C ALA A 157 -3.79 -5.88 5.29
N ALA A 158 -3.39 -6.42 6.45
CA ALA A 158 -2.05 -6.98 6.63
C ALA A 158 -1.86 -8.27 5.83
N GLU A 159 -2.89 -9.12 5.75
CA GLU A 159 -2.88 -10.33 4.92
C GLU A 159 -2.77 -10.02 3.43
N GLU A 160 -3.47 -8.99 2.95
CA GLU A 160 -3.29 -8.49 1.57
C GLU A 160 -1.85 -8.06 1.29
N LEU A 161 -1.18 -7.44 2.28
CA LEU A 161 0.22 -7.02 2.15
C LEU A 161 1.20 -8.21 2.21
N ILE A 162 0.96 -9.19 3.09
CA ILE A 162 1.74 -10.43 3.18
C ILE A 162 1.62 -11.23 1.87
N ALA A 163 0.44 -11.27 1.25
CA ALA A 163 0.22 -11.99 0.00
C ALA A 163 1.06 -11.46 -1.18
N ILE A 164 1.52 -10.21 -1.09
CA ILE A 164 2.36 -9.55 -2.11
C ILE A 164 3.78 -9.28 -1.61
N ASP A 165 4.21 -9.95 -0.54
CA ASP A 165 5.58 -9.88 -0.04
C ASP A 165 6.57 -10.42 -1.06
N TRP A 166 7.42 -9.52 -1.55
CA TRP A 166 8.51 -9.81 -2.50
C TRP A 166 9.91 -9.77 -1.86
N THR A 167 10.00 -9.64 -0.53
CA THR A 167 11.29 -9.72 0.17
C THR A 167 11.88 -11.12 0.03
N ASP A 168 13.21 -11.20 0.13
CA ASP A 168 13.88 -12.48 0.11
C ASP A 168 13.42 -13.32 1.29
N GLU A 169 13.13 -14.60 1.05
CA GLU A 169 12.62 -15.53 2.06
C GLU A 169 11.40 -15.03 2.86
N GLN A 170 10.62 -14.08 2.31
CA GLN A 170 9.48 -13.46 2.99
C GLN A 170 9.84 -12.84 4.36
N GLU A 171 11.04 -12.25 4.46
CA GLU A 171 11.52 -11.56 5.66
C GLU A 171 10.51 -10.55 6.23
N PHE A 172 9.81 -9.81 5.38
CA PHE A 172 8.79 -8.86 5.81
C PHE A 172 7.62 -9.58 6.52
N SER A 173 7.08 -10.62 5.89
CA SER A 173 6.00 -11.42 6.47
C SER A 173 6.42 -12.07 7.79
N HIS A 174 7.64 -12.61 7.87
CA HIS A 174 8.18 -13.19 9.10
C HIS A 174 8.29 -12.17 10.25
N LYS A 175 8.60 -10.91 9.96
CA LYS A 175 8.64 -9.84 10.98
C LYS A 175 7.24 -9.44 11.44
N LEU A 176 6.27 -9.41 10.53
CA LEU A 176 4.91 -8.93 10.82
C LEU A 176 4.04 -10.00 11.50
N GLU A 177 4.22 -11.27 11.14
CA GLU A 177 3.37 -12.39 11.57
C GLU A 177 3.22 -12.55 13.09
N PRO A 178 4.27 -12.40 13.94
CA PRO A 178 4.11 -12.51 15.39
C PRO A 178 3.10 -11.51 15.97
N HIS A 179 3.00 -10.31 15.40
CA HIS A 179 2.04 -9.29 15.80
C HIS A 179 0.62 -9.68 15.37
N LEU A 180 0.47 -10.18 14.14
CA LEU A 180 -0.82 -10.59 13.60
C LEU A 180 -1.36 -11.85 14.27
N ALA A 181 -0.51 -12.84 14.55
CA ALA A 181 -0.89 -14.08 15.21
C ALA A 181 -1.50 -13.84 16.60
N GLN A 182 -0.95 -12.89 17.36
CA GLN A 182 -1.52 -12.47 18.65
C GLN A 182 -2.94 -11.90 18.49
N LEU A 183 -3.13 -11.05 17.49
CA LEU A 183 -4.45 -10.48 17.18
C LEU A 183 -5.44 -11.56 16.73
N ARG A 184 -5.04 -12.48 15.84
CA ARG A 184 -5.88 -13.60 15.35
C ARG A 184 -6.38 -14.48 16.49
N ALA A 185 -5.48 -14.87 17.39
CA ALA A 185 -5.80 -15.76 18.50
C ALA A 185 -6.91 -15.20 19.40
N LYS A 186 -7.04 -13.88 19.52
CA LYS A 186 -8.06 -13.24 20.37
C LYS A 186 -9.34 -12.89 19.64
N VAL A 187 -9.28 -12.61 18.34
CA VAL A 187 -10.46 -12.34 17.51
C VAL A 187 -11.28 -13.61 17.24
N LEU A 188 -10.64 -14.79 17.17
CA LEU A 188 -11.31 -16.07 16.94
C LEU A 188 -11.89 -16.73 18.20
N LEU A 189 -11.54 -16.22 19.39
CA LEU A 189 -12.02 -16.71 20.69
C LEU A 189 -13.25 -15.94 21.21
N GLN A 190 -13.76 -14.97 20.44
CA GLN A 190 -14.98 -14.19 20.73
C GLN A 190 -16.08 -14.54 19.74
#